data_AF-A0A0F9EVT8-F1
#
_entry.id   AF-A0A0F9EVT8-F1
#
_cell.length_a   1.000
_cell.length_b   1.000
_cell.length_c   1.000
_cell.angle_alpha   90.00
_cell.angle_beta   90.00
_cell.angle_gamma   90.00
#
_symmetry.space_group_name_H-M   'P 1'
#
loop_
_entity.id
_entity.type
_entity.pdbx_description
1 polymer ?
#
loop_
_entity_poly.entity_id
_entity_poly.type
_entity_poly.pdbx_seq_one_letter_code
_entity_poly.pdbx_strand_id
1 'polypeptide(L)' 'MVRDAIDEIAHTPGLREPLDRLSFVIAVNREHAQMDMWLHDGDEVALIPPGSDLG' A
#
# COMPACT_ATOMS: atom_id res chain seq x y z
N MET A 1 -5.44 8.75 -5.61
CA MET A 1 -3.96 8.57 -5.57
C MET A 1 -3.63 7.40 -4.67
N VAL A 2 -2.39 6.89 -4.70
CA VAL A 2 -1.95 5.81 -3.81
C VAL A 2 -2.25 6.13 -2.34
N ARG A 3 -1.94 7.36 -1.89
CA ARG A 3 -2.28 7.84 -0.54
C ARG A 3 -3.74 7.61 -0.17
N ASP A 4 -4.66 8.03 -1.04
CA ASP A 4 -6.10 7.95 -0.76
C ASP A 4 -6.55 6.48 -0.62
N ALA A 5 -5.99 5.59 -1.44
CA ALA A 5 -6.25 4.15 -1.33
C ALA A 5 -5.73 3.57 0.00
N ILE A 6 -4.55 3.99 0.45
CA ILE A 6 -4.02 3.55 1.75
C ILE A 6 -4.88 4.10 2.91
N ASP A 7 -5.28 5.37 2.83
CA ASP A 7 -6.16 5.97 3.81
C ASP A 7 -7.51 5.21 3.88
N GLU A 8 -8.05 4.78 2.75
CA GLU A 8 -9.27 3.95 2.71
C GLU A 8 -9.05 2.56 3.33
N ILE A 9 -7.93 1.89 3.02
CA ILE A 9 -7.58 0.59 3.63
C ILE A 9 -7.45 0.72 5.15
N ALA A 10 -6.94 1.84 5.67
CA ALA A 10 -6.82 2.08 7.11
C ALA A 10 -8.16 2.12 7.85
N HIS A 11 -9.28 2.28 7.14
CA HIS A 11 -10.63 2.17 7.72
C HIS A 11 -11.09 0.71 7.87
N THR A 12 -10.37 -0.26 7.28
CA THR A 12 -10.65 -1.68 7.47
C THR A 12 -10.32 -2.10 8.90
N PRO A 13 -11.27 -2.71 9.62
CA PRO A 13 -11.04 -3.17 10.99
C PRO A 13 -9.80 -4.06 11.11
N GLY A 14 -8.91 -3.73 12.04
CA GLY A 14 -7.69 -4.50 12.30
C GLY A 14 -6.48 -4.14 11.41
N LEU A 15 -6.64 -3.30 10.37
CA LEU A 15 -5.53 -2.88 9.52
C LEU A 15 -4.89 -1.56 9.92
N ARG A 16 -5.59 -0.70 10.68
CA ARG A 16 -5.07 0.59 11.12
C ARG A 16 -3.79 0.48 11.95
N GLU A 17 -3.80 -0.35 12.98
CA GLU A 17 -2.63 -0.49 13.86
C GLU A 17 -1.39 -1.03 13.11
N PRO A 18 -1.48 -2.10 12.29
CA PRO A 18 -0.38 -2.52 11.45
C PRO A 18 0.14 -1.41 10.53
N LEU A 19 -0.75 -0.68 9.84
CA LEU A 19 -0.41 0.44 8.95
C LEU A 19 0.36 1.55 9.65
N ASP A 20 0.00 1.87 10.90
CA ASP A 20 0.67 2.90 11.69
C ASP A 20 2.03 2.42 12.26
N ARG A 21 2.16 1.13 12.54
CA ARG A 21 3.33 0.56 13.26
C ARG A 21 4.43 0.04 12.36
N LEU A 22 4.11 -0.42 11.16
CA LEU A 22 5.05 -1.09 10.26
C LEU A 22 5.40 -0.17 9.08
N SER A 23 6.67 -0.17 8.69
CA SER A 23 7.10 0.50 7.46
C SER A 23 6.85 -0.43 6.26
N PHE A 24 5.77 -0.20 5.53
CA PHE A 24 5.46 -0.95 4.30
C PHE A 24 6.13 -0.33 3.08
N VAL A 25 6.47 -1.19 2.12
CA VAL A 25 6.70 -0.78 0.72
C VAL A 25 5.37 -0.88 -0.02
N ILE A 26 5.11 0.07 -0.91
CA ILE A 26 3.93 0.05 -1.77
C ILE A 26 4.36 -0.37 -3.15
N ALA A 27 3.62 -1.30 -3.75
CA ALA A 27 3.75 -1.60 -5.17
C ALA A 27 2.42 -1.40 -5.90
N VAL A 28 2.50 -0.89 -7.12
CA VAL A 28 1.39 -0.81 -8.07
C VAL A 28 1.77 -1.60 -9.30
N ASN A 29 0.95 -2.56 -9.71
CA ASN A 29 1.22 -3.43 -10.88
C ASN A 29 2.62 -4.08 -10.84
N ARG A 30 3.05 -4.52 -9.66
CA ARG A 30 4.37 -5.14 -9.35
C ARG A 30 5.58 -4.22 -9.41
N GLU A 31 5.38 -2.91 -9.51
CA GLU A 31 6.45 -1.92 -9.46
C GLU A 31 6.37 -1.08 -8.19
N HIS A 32 7.51 -0.70 -7.61
CA HIS A 32 7.53 0.16 -6.43
C HIS A 32 6.88 1.51 -6.73
N ALA A 33 5.96 1.92 -5.86
CA ALA A 33 5.17 3.12 -6.02
C ALA A 33 5.39 4.10 -4.86
N GLN A 34 5.26 5.39 -5.18
CA GLN A 34 5.26 6.46 -4.19
C GLN A 34 3.82 6.86 -3.82
N MET A 35 3.65 7.46 -2.64
CA MET A 35 2.33 7.84 -2.11
C MET A 35 1.58 8.86 -2.98
N ASP A 36 2.31 9.66 -3.75
CA ASP A 36 1.78 10.69 -4.65
C ASP A 36 1.49 10.17 -6.07
N MET A 37 1.73 8.89 -6.34
CA MET A 37 1.40 8.27 -7.63
C MET A 37 -0.12 8.24 -7.85
N TRP A 38 -0.53 8.55 -9.08
CA TRP A 38 -1.92 8.43 -9.53
C TRP A 38 -2.25 6.98 -9.86
N LEU A 39 -3.42 6.54 -9.39
CA LEU A 39 -3.98 5.24 -9.71
C LEU A 39 -5.03 5.41 -10.82
N HIS A 40 -5.12 4.40 -11.68
CA HIS A 40 -6.13 4.28 -12.73
C HIS A 40 -7.04 3.10 -12.43
N ASP A 41 -8.20 3.08 -13.08
CA ASP A 41 -9.11 1.95 -12.95
C ASP A 41 -8.44 0.65 -13.43
N GLY A 42 -8.54 -0.40 -12.61
CA GLY A 42 -7.86 -1.69 -12.83
C GLY A 42 -6.45 -1.80 -12.28
N ASP A 43 -5.84 -0.75 -11.72
CA ASP A 43 -4.53 -0.87 -11.06
C ASP A 43 -4.60 -1.72 -9.79
N GLU A 44 -3.64 -2.62 -9.62
CA GLU A 44 -3.50 -3.44 -8.41
C GLU A 44 -2.52 -2.81 -7.44
N VAL A 45 -2.96 -2.56 -6.20
CA VAL A 45 -2.14 -2.00 -5.11
C VAL A 45 -1.79 -3.09 -4.10
N ALA A 46 -0.51 -3.23 -3.79
CA ALA A 46 -0.01 -4.15 -2.78
C ALA A 46 0.73 -3.41 -1.66
N LEU A 47 0.46 -3.81 -0.42
CA LEU A 47 1.17 -3.40 0.78
C LEU A 47 2.11 -4.51 1.23
N ILE A 48 3.41 -4.22 1.21
CA ILE A 48 4.45 -5.23 1.37
C ILE A 48 5.14 -4.96 2.72
N PRO A 49 4.97 -5.85 3.71
CA PRO A 49 5.56 -5.65 5.03
C PRO A 49 7.09 -5.75 4.97
N PRO A 50 7.79 -5.14 5.94
CA PRO A 50 9.24 -5.18 5.97
C PRO A 50 9.74 -6.61 6.15
N GLY A 51 10.77 -7.00 5.39
CA GLY A 51 11.36 -8.34 5.44
C GLY A 51 10.65 -9.38 4.58
N SER A 52 9.62 -9.00 3.82
CA SER A 52 9.13 -9.81 2.71
C SER A 52 10.11 -9.73 1.54
N ASP A 53 10.72 -10.87 1.19
CA ASP A 53 11.54 -10.98 -0.01
C ASP A 53 10.61 -10.97 -1.23
N LEU A 54 10.68 -9.91 -2.04
CA LEU A 54 10.09 -9.89 -3.37
C LEU A 54 11.13 -10.47 -4.32
N GLY A 55 11.28 -11.79 -4.25
CA GLY A 55 12.16 -12.55 -5.15
C GLY A 55 11.82 -12.31 -6.62
#